data_AF-A0A1F4ZEU4-F1
#
_entry.id   AF-A0A1F4ZEU4-F1
#
_cell.length_a   1.000
_cell.length_b   1.000
_cell.length_c   1.000
_cell.angle_alpha   90.00
_cell.angle_beta   90.00
_cell.angle_gamma   90.00
#
_symmetry.space_group_name_H-M   'P 1'
#
loop_
_entity.id
_entity.type
_entity.pdbx_description
1 polymer ?
#
loop_
_entity_poly.entity_id
_entity_poly.type
_entity_poly.pdbx_seq_one_letter_code
_entity_poly.pdbx_strand_id
1 'polypeptide(L)' 'MVPVLIRIPEEEYLLYKKMAAGEGVSLAGFFRDAASKKIGVKKAKKKYSIFDLGTKVVLKGGPKDASVNFDKYLYEK' A
#
# COMPACT_ATOMS: atom_id res chain seq x y z
N MET A 1 -4.88 -9.91 7.08
CA MET A 1 -3.85 -9.17 7.85
C MET A 1 -4.20 -9.33 9.32
N VAL A 2 -3.32 -9.91 10.14
CA VAL A 2 -3.61 -10.16 11.57
C VAL A 2 -2.91 -9.07 12.41
N PRO A 3 -3.63 -8.23 13.16
CA PRO A 3 -3.01 -7.26 14.06
C PRO A 3 -2.39 -7.99 15.26
N VAL A 4 -1.15 -7.66 15.58
CA VAL A 4 -0.43 -8.22 16.73
C VAL A 4 0.03 -7.07 17.62
N LEU A 5 -0.33 -7.15 18.90
CA LEU A 5 0.15 -6.23 19.94
C LEU A 5 1.41 -6.80 20.57
N ILE A 6 2.49 -6.02 20.55
CA ILE A 6 3.77 -6.38 21.15
C ILE A 6 4.01 -5.45 22.33
N ARG A 7 4.24 -6.01 23.51
CA ARG A 7 4.64 -5.25 24.71
C ARG A 7 6.15 -5.36 24.87
N ILE A 8 6.81 -4.22 24.98
CA ILE A 8 8.26 -4.10 25.04
C ILE A 8 8.59 -3.13 26.19
N PRO A 9 9.64 -3.37 26.98
CA PRO A 9 10.16 -2.40 27.94
C PRO A 9 10.50 -1.06 27.27
N GLU A 10 10.38 0.03 28.02
CA GLU A 10 10.57 1.39 27.48
C GLU A 10 11.99 1.62 26.97
N GLU A 11 12.99 1.12 27.68
CA GLU A 11 14.41 1.24 27.32
C GLU A 11 14.70 0.62 25.94
N GLU A 12 14.22 -0.60 25.73
CA GLU A 12 14.33 -1.31 24.45
C GLU A 12 13.55 -0.59 23.34
N TYR A 13 12.35 -0.09 23.65
CA TYR A 13 11.55 0.66 22.69
C TYR A 13 12.31 1.89 22.16
N LEU A 14 12.97 2.64 23.05
CA LEU A 14 13.77 3.81 22.68
C LEU A 14 14.98 3.43 21.82
N LEU A 15 15.64 2.31 22.15
CA LEU A 15 16.75 1.78 21.36
C LEU A 15 16.31 1.45 19.93
N TYR A 16 15.25 0.67 19.77
CA TYR A 16 14.74 0.31 18.45
C TYR A 16 14.24 1.51 17.66
N LYS A 17 13.66 2.52 18.33
CA LYS A 17 13.25 3.76 17.69
C LYS A 17 14.46 4.51 17.10
N LYS A 18 15.59 4.55 17.79
CA LYS A 18 16.83 5.16 17.28
C LYS A 18 17.39 4.37 16.09
N MET A 19 17.40 3.04 16.17
CA MET A 19 17.83 2.19 15.05
C MET A 19 16.97 2.37 13.80
N ALA A 20 15.64 2.34 13.96
CA ALA A 20 14.69 2.54 12.87
C ALA A 20 14.84 3.94 12.23
N ALA A 21 15.10 4.97 13.04
CA ALA A 21 15.37 6.31 12.55
C ALA A 21 16.68 6.38 11.73
N GLY A 22 17.73 5.66 12.15
CA GLY A 22 18.98 5.56 11.40
C GLY A 22 18.82 4.89 10.02
N GLU A 23 17.88 3.96 9.90
CA GLU A 23 17.55 3.28 8.64
C GLU A 23 16.47 4.02 7.81
N GLY A 24 15.89 5.10 8.33
CA GLY A 24 14.83 5.87 7.65
C GLY A 24 13.50 5.12 7.52
N VAL A 25 13.25 4.11 8.36
CA VAL A 25 12.04 3.28 8.33
C VAL A 25 11.19 3.49 9.60
N SER A 26 9.89 3.24 9.48
CA SER A 26 9.03 3.20 10.66
C SER A 26 9.41 2.02 11.57
N LEU A 27 9.21 2.18 12.89
CA LEU A 27 9.46 1.11 13.88
C LEU A 27 8.73 -0.20 13.54
N ALA A 28 7.47 -0.10 13.11
CA ALA A 28 6.70 -1.27 12.67
C ALA A 28 7.28 -1.91 11.40
N GLY A 29 7.80 -1.09 10.47
CA GLY A 29 8.51 -1.57 9.28
C GLY A 29 9.78 -2.33 9.66
N PHE A 30 10.56 -1.75 10.57
CA PHE A 30 11.77 -2.34 11.11
C PHE A 30 11.53 -3.74 11.72
N PHE A 31 10.52 -3.87 12.59
CA PHE A 31 10.16 -5.17 13.17
C PHE A 31 9.70 -6.19 12.13
N ARG A 32 8.92 -5.78 11.12
CA ARG A 32 8.49 -6.68 10.05
C ARG A 32 9.66 -7.16 9.21
N ASP A 33 10.61 -6.28 8.91
CA ASP A 33 11.81 -6.63 8.15
C ASP A 33 12.70 -7.59 8.93
N ALA A 34 12.92 -7.33 10.21
CA ALA A 34 13.64 -8.24 11.10
C ALA A 34 12.97 -9.62 11.21
N ALA A 35 11.64 -9.66 11.40
CA ALA A 35 10.88 -10.91 11.45
C ALA A 35 10.94 -11.69 10.11
N SER A 36 10.88 -10.99 8.98
CA SER A 36 10.96 -11.60 7.66
C SER A 36 12.32 -12.26 7.40
N LYS A 37 13.42 -11.63 7.86
CA LYS A 37 14.78 -12.20 7.78
C LYS A 37 14.90 -13.48 8.60
N LYS A 38 14.29 -13.53 9.79
CA LYS A 38 14.39 -14.69 10.72
C LYS A 38 13.58 -15.90 10.25
N ILE A 39 12.41 -15.68 9.62
CA ILE A 39 11.52 -16.75 9.14
C ILE A 39 11.88 -17.17 7.70
N GLY A 40 12.69 -16.39 6.98
CA GLY A 40 13.07 -16.69 5.60
C GLY A 40 11.93 -16.51 4.59
N VAL A 41 10.85 -15.81 4.97
CA VAL A 41 9.71 -15.56 4.08
C VAL A 41 10.15 -14.54 3.03
N LYS A 42 10.40 -15.02 1.81
CA LYS A 42 10.66 -14.16 0.66
C LYS A 42 9.45 -13.26 0.45
N LYS A 43 9.65 -11.93 0.50
CA LYS A 43 8.61 -10.95 0.13
C LYS A 43 8.09 -11.32 -1.26
N ALA A 44 6.78 -11.54 -1.39
CA ALA A 44 6.17 -11.81 -2.68
C ALA A 44 6.49 -10.65 -3.64
N LYS A 45 7.10 -10.95 -4.79
CA LYS A 45 7.37 -9.94 -5.82
C LYS A 45 6.03 -9.37 -6.28
N LYS A 46 5.80 -8.09 -6.03
CA LYS A 46 4.67 -7.37 -6.64
C LYS A 46 4.87 -7.41 -8.15
N LYS A 47 3.97 -8.07 -8.87
CA LYS A 47 3.91 -7.99 -10.34
C LYS A 47 3.29 -6.63 -10.66
N TYR A 48 4.13 -5.63 -10.90
CA TYR A 48 3.67 -4.37 -11.46
C TYR A 48 3.39 -4.59 -12.93
N SER A 49 2.14 -4.42 -13.35
CA SER A 49 1.78 -4.41 -14.77
C SER A 49 2.10 -3.03 -15.34
N ILE A 50 2.58 -2.96 -16.57
CA ILE A 50 2.78 -1.68 -17.28
C ILE A 50 1.42 -0.96 -17.45
N PHE A 51 0.32 -1.72 -17.44
CA PHE A 51 -1.05 -1.20 -17.40
C PHE A 51 -1.44 -0.55 -16.05
N ASP A 52 -0.71 -0.79 -14.95
CA ASP A 52 -0.92 -0.06 -13.68
C ASP A 52 -0.29 1.34 -13.68
N LEU A 53 0.71 1.57 -14.56
CA LEU A 53 1.29 2.91 -14.77
C LEU A 53 0.41 3.77 -15.70
N GLY A 54 -0.30 3.13 -16.63
CA GLY A 54 -1.15 3.81 -17.61
C GLY A 54 -2.61 3.82 -17.19
N THR A 55 -3.12 4.99 -16.77
CA THR A 55 -4.55 5.32 -16.63
C THR A 55 -5.32 4.72 -15.45
N LYS A 56 -5.09 5.29 -14.27
CA LYS A 56 -6.21 5.74 -13.42
C LYS A 56 -6.10 7.25 -13.19
N VAL A 57 -6.15 8.01 -14.28
CA VAL A 57 -6.46 9.44 -14.18
C VAL A 57 -7.94 9.50 -13.82
N VAL A 58 -8.25 9.50 -12.52
CA VAL A 58 -9.58 9.84 -12.04
C VAL A 58 -9.69 11.35 -12.25
N LEU A 59 -10.17 11.76 -13.42
CA LEU A 59 -10.60 13.13 -13.68
C LEU A 59 -11.75 13.43 -12.71
N LYS A 60 -11.41 13.96 -11.53
CA LYS A 60 -12.37 14.60 -10.61
C LYS A 60 -12.88 15.88 -11.30
N GLY A 61 -13.79 15.72 -12.25
CA GLY A 61 -14.36 16.85 -13.00
C GLY A 61 -14.92 16.53 -14.40
N GLY A 62 -14.84 15.29 -14.89
CA GLY A 62 -15.56 14.92 -16.11
C GLY A 62 -17.09 14.94 -15.89
N PRO A 63 -17.91 15.33 -16.90
CA PRO A 63 -19.36 15.30 -16.77
C PRO A 63 -19.81 13.88 -16.38
N LYS A 64 -20.64 13.81 -15.34
CA LYS A 64 -21.03 12.59 -14.61
C LYS A 64 -21.80 11.57 -15.47
N ASP A 65 -22.12 11.90 -16.71
CA ASP A 65 -23.14 11.21 -17.51
C ASP A 65 -22.62 10.47 -18.76
N ALA A 66 -21.31 10.51 -19.03
CA ALA A 66 -20.79 9.97 -20.30
C ALA A 66 -20.77 8.42 -20.39
N SER A 67 -21.04 7.69 -19.29
CA SER A 67 -20.98 6.22 -19.26
C SER A 67 -22.32 5.53 -19.00
N VAL A 68 -23.37 6.26 -18.63
CA VAL A 68 -24.69 5.67 -18.31
C VAL A 68 -25.67 5.77 -19.49
N ASN A 69 -25.46 6.70 -20.42
CA ASN A 69 -26.44 7.02 -21.48
C ASN A 69 -25.99 6.69 -22.91
N PHE A 70 -25.13 5.69 -23.13
CA PHE A 70 -24.84 5.24 -24.49
C PHE A 70 -26.10 4.69 -25.20
N ASP A 71 -27.01 4.07 -24.45
CA ASP A 71 -28.26 3.54 -25.00
C ASP A 71 -29.24 4.64 -25.43
N LYS A 72 -29.20 5.84 -24.82
CA LYS A 72 -30.15 6.92 -25.13
C LYS A 72 -30.03 7.39 -26.58
N TYR A 73 -28.82 7.36 -27.13
CA TYR A 73 -28.52 7.83 -28.49
C TYR A 73 -28.60 6.72 -29.55
N LEU A 74 -28.87 5.46 -29.15
CA LEU A 74 -29.03 4.35 -30.10
C LEU A 74 -30.43 4.31 -30.74
N TYR A 75 -31.42 4.97 -30.13
CA TYR A 75 -32.83 4.92 -30.52
C TYR A 75 -33.37 6.18 -31.19
N GLU A 76 -32.58 7.24 -31.35
CA GLU A 76 -32.96 8.38 -32.19
C GLU A 76 -32.54 8.13 -33.64
N LYS A 77 -33.47 7.55 -34.42
CA LYS A 77 -33.50 7.58 -35.89
C LYS A 77 -34.67 8.43 -36.35
#